data_AF-A0AAJ3LT89-F1
#
_entry.id   AF-A0AAJ3LT89-F1
#
_cell.length_a   1.000
_cell.length_b   1.000
_cell.length_c   1.000
_cell.angle_alpha   90.00
_cell.angle_beta   90.00
_cell.angle_gamma   90.00
#
_symmetry.space_group_name_H-M   'P 1'
#
loop_
_entity.id
_entity.type
_entity.pdbx_description
1 polymer ?
#
loop_
_entity_poly.entity_id
_entity_poly.type
_entity_poly.pdbx_seq_one_letter_code
_entity_poly.pdbx_strand_id
1 'polypeptide(L)'
;MTTIFDVVQAMSGQKNVIVIPVPYLDFFKGDQQAHALSAILNQLVFWSGVSSSADDGWFYKSHEELAEEIHGLSGEEQARRLVDKLRKKYFPGVIETKTKKVNGTPVTHYKIDGNKLISMIFPSISETSKVRNGNVESEESERRKCGMETAEMQNHGNVENAESYLYTDLNSDKNLQITKNPSSQNSNESSDQPKNDFLTRYPEAVIYSANFQKWGTADDLKCAEWLFARKCEVFVDMGLQAPKEPNFTEWANDIRLMSTIDGRSHKEICQLYKRITQDEFWKKNIQCPQKLREQWDSVTLRLAGDEKVAIDTVERDETFLLIFRTGWKPKNRIQELSAVQARKNGLGRMSEVAGLSAWRGIWKQVAEQVAQEASND
;
A
#
# COMPACT_ATOMS: atom_id res chain seq x y z
N MET A 1 0.41 26.80 -10.29
CA MET A 1 -0.04 26.47 -11.66
C MET A 1 0.34 25.03 -11.91
N THR A 2 -0.61 24.11 -11.84
CA THR A 2 -0.36 22.70 -12.14
C THR A 2 0.02 22.60 -13.61
N THR A 3 1.22 22.12 -13.90
CA THR A 3 1.67 22.00 -15.28
C THR A 3 0.92 20.84 -15.94
N ILE A 4 0.75 20.89 -17.26
CA ILE A 4 0.14 19.78 -18.04
C ILE A 4 0.88 18.46 -17.74
N PHE A 5 2.18 18.54 -17.45
CA PHE A 5 3.01 17.39 -17.11
C PHE A 5 2.64 16.77 -15.75
N ASP A 6 2.30 17.58 -14.74
CA ASP A 6 1.86 17.09 -13.42
C ASP A 6 0.54 16.30 -13.52
N VAL A 7 -0.35 16.71 -14.44
CA VAL A 7 -1.59 15.98 -14.73
C VAL A 7 -1.29 14.64 -15.42
N VAL A 8 -0.42 14.64 -16.44
CA VAL A 8 0.01 13.41 -17.14
C VAL A 8 0.72 12.44 -16.19
N GLN A 9 1.56 12.95 -15.29
CA GLN A 9 2.24 12.17 -14.27
C GLN A 9 1.26 11.62 -13.23
N ALA A 10 0.26 12.39 -12.79
CA ALA A 10 -0.78 11.91 -11.89
C ALA A 10 -1.70 10.85 -12.54
N MET A 11 -1.87 10.90 -13.86
CA MET A 11 -2.55 9.87 -14.65
C MET A 11 -1.68 8.62 -14.88
N SER A 12 -0.36 8.75 -14.73
CA SER A 12 0.60 7.65 -14.91
C SER A 12 0.80 6.91 -13.58
N GLY A 13 0.21 5.73 -13.45
CA GLY A 13 0.27 4.91 -12.23
C GLY A 13 -1.04 4.16 -11.98
N GLN A 14 -1.09 3.36 -10.90
CA GLN A 14 -2.14 2.34 -10.69
C GLN A 14 -3.59 2.85 -10.70
N LYS A 15 -3.84 4.16 -10.49
CA LYS A 15 -5.21 4.69 -10.32
C LYS A 15 -6.01 4.86 -11.62
N ASN A 16 -5.36 4.90 -12.78
CA ASN A 16 -6.00 5.04 -14.12
C ASN A 16 -5.37 4.08 -15.15
N VAL A 17 -4.91 2.91 -14.72
CA VAL A 17 -4.14 1.97 -15.55
C VAL A 17 -4.83 0.60 -15.59
N ILE A 18 -4.90 0.02 -16.78
CA ILE A 18 -5.28 -1.38 -16.96
C ILE A 18 -4.05 -2.22 -16.65
N VAL A 19 -4.07 -2.89 -15.50
CA VAL A 19 -3.01 -3.80 -15.08
C VAL A 19 -3.20 -5.14 -15.79
N ILE A 20 -2.21 -5.55 -16.56
CA ILE A 20 -2.21 -6.84 -17.25
C ILE A 20 -1.17 -7.75 -16.58
N PRO A 21 -1.57 -8.93 -16.07
CA PRO A 21 -0.63 -9.90 -15.54
C PRO A 21 0.39 -10.34 -16.61
N VAL A 22 1.68 -10.24 -16.28
CA VAL A 22 2.79 -10.67 -17.16
C VAL A 22 2.64 -12.11 -17.67
N PRO A 23 2.19 -13.10 -16.86
CA PRO A 23 1.98 -14.46 -17.36
C PRO A 23 0.98 -14.53 -18.53
N TYR A 24 0.00 -13.64 -18.59
CA TYR A 24 -0.93 -13.60 -19.73
C TYR A 24 -0.23 -13.09 -20.99
N LEU A 25 0.68 -12.11 -20.86
CA LEU A 25 1.46 -11.60 -21.97
C LEU A 25 2.44 -12.67 -22.48
N ASP A 26 3.09 -13.40 -21.57
CA ASP A 26 3.96 -14.51 -21.91
C ASP A 26 3.20 -15.64 -22.62
N PHE A 27 1.98 -15.96 -22.16
CA PHE A 27 1.14 -16.97 -22.79
C PHE A 27 0.74 -16.59 -24.23
N PHE A 28 0.42 -15.32 -24.50
CA PHE A 28 0.08 -14.86 -25.85
C PHE A 28 1.30 -14.39 -26.66
N LYS A 29 2.53 -14.65 -26.19
CA LYS A 29 3.75 -14.24 -26.86
C LYS A 29 3.78 -14.78 -28.30
N GLY A 30 3.80 -13.86 -29.27
CA GLY A 30 3.76 -14.18 -30.71
C GLY A 30 2.43 -13.89 -31.39
N ASP A 31 1.36 -13.56 -30.65
CA ASP A 31 0.15 -12.99 -31.26
C ASP A 31 0.23 -11.47 -31.35
N GLN A 32 -0.12 -10.91 -32.51
CA GLN A 32 -0.11 -9.45 -32.72
C GLN A 32 -1.04 -8.70 -31.75
N GLN A 33 -2.05 -9.38 -31.22
CA GLN A 33 -3.04 -8.81 -30.30
C GLN A 33 -2.80 -9.24 -28.85
N ALA A 34 -1.59 -9.68 -28.49
CA ALA A 34 -1.27 -10.21 -27.16
C ALA A 34 -1.79 -9.32 -26.02
N HIS A 35 -1.49 -8.02 -26.03
CA HIS A 35 -1.92 -7.09 -24.99
C HIS A 35 -3.45 -6.96 -24.89
N ALA A 36 -4.15 -6.88 -26.03
CA ALA A 36 -5.61 -6.80 -26.05
C ALA A 36 -6.27 -8.11 -25.60
N LEU A 37 -5.70 -9.26 -25.98
CA LEU A 37 -6.13 -10.58 -25.53
C LEU A 37 -5.94 -10.75 -24.02
N SER A 38 -4.79 -10.34 -23.49
CA SER A 38 -4.50 -10.38 -22.06
C SER A 38 -5.42 -9.45 -21.26
N ALA A 39 -5.71 -8.25 -21.76
CA ALA A 39 -6.62 -7.32 -21.11
C ALA A 39 -8.06 -7.87 -21.03
N ILE A 40 -8.59 -8.42 -22.14
CA ILE A 40 -9.91 -9.06 -22.14
C ILE A 40 -9.93 -10.27 -21.22
N LEU A 41 -8.91 -11.12 -21.27
CA LEU A 41 -8.82 -12.29 -20.39
C LEU A 41 -8.82 -11.87 -18.93
N ASN A 42 -8.04 -10.84 -18.57
CA ASN A 42 -7.99 -10.32 -17.21
C ASN A 42 -9.37 -9.85 -16.73
N GLN A 43 -10.10 -9.14 -17.58
CA GLN A 43 -11.44 -8.66 -17.25
C GLN A 43 -12.44 -9.80 -17.11
N LEU A 44 -12.41 -10.79 -18.00
CA LEU A 44 -13.26 -11.98 -17.90
C LEU A 44 -13.00 -12.77 -16.60
N VAL A 45 -11.73 -12.93 -16.21
CA VAL A 45 -11.36 -13.60 -14.95
C VAL A 45 -11.84 -12.79 -13.74
N PHE A 46 -11.67 -11.46 -13.75
CA PHE A 46 -12.15 -10.60 -12.68
C PHE A 46 -13.67 -10.76 -12.43
N TRP A 47 -14.49 -10.62 -13.48
CA TRP A 47 -15.94 -10.75 -13.34
C TRP A 47 -16.41 -12.15 -12.99
N SER A 48 -15.62 -13.18 -13.28
CA SER A 48 -15.92 -14.54 -12.80
C SER A 48 -15.84 -14.70 -11.28
N GLY A 49 -15.10 -13.81 -10.60
CA GLY A 49 -14.95 -13.81 -9.13
C GLY A 49 -15.93 -12.89 -8.39
N VAL A 50 -16.64 -12.00 -9.08
CA VAL A 50 -17.62 -11.08 -8.46
C VAL A 50 -18.94 -11.84 -8.20
N SER A 51 -19.41 -11.83 -6.95
CA SER A 51 -20.51 -12.66 -6.39
C SER A 51 -21.92 -12.43 -6.99
N SER A 52 -22.02 -11.81 -8.16
CA SER A 52 -23.24 -11.70 -8.96
C SER A 52 -23.51 -12.93 -9.83
N SER A 53 -22.60 -13.90 -9.86
CA SER A 53 -22.83 -15.16 -10.58
C SER A 53 -23.91 -15.95 -9.85
N ALA A 54 -25.02 -16.21 -10.53
CA ALA A 54 -25.98 -17.23 -10.11
C ALA A 54 -25.23 -18.51 -9.71
N ASP A 55 -25.79 -19.31 -8.80
CA ASP A 55 -25.17 -20.53 -8.21
C ASP A 55 -24.55 -21.52 -9.22
N ASP A 56 -24.71 -21.31 -10.53
CA ASP A 56 -24.17 -22.05 -11.65
C ASP A 56 -22.82 -21.53 -12.23
N GLY A 57 -22.28 -20.41 -11.68
CA GLY A 57 -20.97 -19.83 -12.04
C GLY A 57 -20.98 -19.01 -13.34
N TRP A 58 -22.13 -18.52 -13.79
CA TRP A 58 -22.25 -17.65 -14.97
C TRP A 58 -22.33 -16.17 -14.56
N PHE A 59 -21.62 -15.31 -15.28
CA PHE A 59 -21.79 -13.85 -15.21
C PHE A 59 -22.17 -13.31 -16.59
N TYR A 60 -22.79 -12.13 -16.66
CA TYR A 60 -23.11 -11.49 -17.94
C TYR A 60 -22.35 -10.19 -18.12
N LYS A 61 -21.97 -9.93 -19.36
CA LYS A 61 -21.38 -8.66 -19.77
C LYS A 61 -21.55 -8.43 -21.27
N SER A 62 -21.86 -7.20 -21.68
CA SER A 62 -21.88 -6.89 -23.10
C SER A 62 -20.46 -6.74 -23.65
N HIS A 63 -20.30 -6.93 -24.96
CA HIS A 63 -19.01 -6.71 -25.61
C HIS A 63 -18.66 -5.21 -25.67
N GLU A 64 -19.65 -4.33 -25.64
CA GLU A 64 -19.46 -2.87 -25.60
C GLU A 64 -18.89 -2.45 -24.24
N GLU A 65 -19.46 -2.92 -23.12
CA GLU A 65 -18.91 -2.65 -21.78
C GLU A 65 -17.48 -3.20 -21.63
N LEU A 66 -17.20 -4.39 -22.19
CA LEU A 66 -15.83 -4.92 -22.22
C LEU A 66 -14.86 -4.05 -23.05
N ALA A 67 -15.34 -3.45 -24.14
CA ALA A 67 -14.54 -2.56 -24.97
C ALA A 67 -14.26 -1.23 -24.27
N GLU A 68 -15.27 -0.66 -23.62
CA GLU A 68 -15.16 0.58 -22.85
C GLU A 68 -14.16 0.42 -21.70
N GLU A 69 -14.24 -0.67 -20.93
CA GLU A 69 -13.34 -0.89 -19.78
C GLU A 69 -11.85 -1.03 -20.14
N ILE A 70 -11.56 -1.47 -21.36
CA ILE A 70 -10.18 -1.69 -21.82
C ILE A 70 -9.61 -0.41 -22.48
N HIS A 71 -10.43 0.60 -22.74
CA HIS A 71 -10.02 1.93 -23.22
C HIS A 71 -9.03 1.93 -24.42
N GLY A 72 -9.10 0.90 -25.29
CA GLY A 72 -8.14 0.72 -26.39
C GLY A 72 -8.67 -0.13 -27.55
N LEU A 73 -9.98 -0.40 -27.57
CA LEU A 73 -10.65 -1.15 -28.63
C LEU A 73 -11.56 -0.21 -29.44
N SER A 74 -11.61 -0.40 -30.75
CA SER A 74 -12.43 0.41 -31.68
C SER A 74 -13.93 0.07 -31.64
N GLY A 75 -14.42 -0.52 -30.55
CA GLY A 75 -15.84 -0.83 -30.30
C GLY A 75 -16.18 -2.32 -30.13
N GLU A 76 -17.49 -2.60 -29.94
CA GLU A 76 -18.08 -3.94 -29.68
C GLU A 76 -17.49 -5.07 -30.53
N GLU A 77 -17.36 -4.84 -31.84
CA GLU A 77 -16.96 -5.85 -32.81
C GLU A 77 -15.53 -6.36 -32.57
N GLN A 78 -14.63 -5.49 -32.11
CA GLN A 78 -13.26 -5.90 -31.81
C GLN A 78 -13.20 -6.72 -30.52
N ALA A 79 -13.95 -6.32 -29.49
CA ALA A 79 -14.08 -7.09 -28.26
C ALA A 79 -14.67 -8.48 -28.54
N ARG A 80 -15.73 -8.55 -29.37
CA ARG A 80 -16.34 -9.82 -29.80
C ARG A 80 -15.36 -10.72 -30.53
N ARG A 81 -14.56 -10.19 -31.46
CA ARG A 81 -13.53 -10.96 -32.18
C ARG A 81 -12.45 -11.51 -31.25
N LEU A 82 -12.01 -10.72 -30.29
CA LEU A 82 -11.00 -11.14 -29.32
C LEU A 82 -11.54 -12.19 -28.35
N VAL A 83 -12.79 -12.04 -27.87
CA VAL A 83 -13.49 -13.06 -27.08
C VAL A 83 -13.63 -14.37 -27.88
N ASP A 84 -14.04 -14.29 -29.14
CA ASP A 84 -14.12 -15.47 -30.01
C ASP A 84 -12.75 -16.11 -30.22
N LYS A 85 -11.69 -15.31 -30.34
CA LYS A 85 -10.31 -15.79 -30.47
C LYS A 85 -9.84 -16.46 -29.19
N LEU A 86 -10.11 -15.90 -28.01
CA LEU A 86 -9.84 -16.53 -26.72
C LEU A 86 -10.57 -17.88 -26.63
N ARG A 87 -11.88 -17.91 -26.91
CA ARG A 87 -12.70 -19.13 -26.84
C ARG A 87 -12.27 -20.22 -27.82
N LYS A 88 -12.01 -19.87 -29.07
CA LYS A 88 -11.81 -20.86 -30.15
C LYS A 88 -10.35 -21.27 -30.33
N LYS A 89 -9.42 -20.31 -30.21
CA LYS A 89 -7.99 -20.54 -30.52
C LYS A 89 -7.19 -20.91 -29.28
N TYR A 90 -7.40 -20.21 -28.17
CA TYR A 90 -6.51 -20.32 -27.00
C TYR A 90 -7.08 -21.20 -25.88
N PHE A 91 -8.38 -21.09 -25.62
CA PHE A 91 -9.04 -21.70 -24.47
C PHE A 91 -10.30 -22.48 -24.86
N PRO A 92 -10.21 -23.42 -25.82
CA PRO A 92 -11.35 -24.23 -26.23
C PRO A 92 -11.87 -25.07 -25.05
N GLY A 93 -13.17 -24.93 -24.76
CA GLY A 93 -13.82 -25.66 -23.65
C GLY A 93 -13.48 -25.17 -22.25
N VAL A 94 -12.73 -24.06 -22.13
CA VAL A 94 -12.44 -23.40 -20.85
C VAL A 94 -13.30 -22.15 -20.68
N ILE A 95 -13.52 -21.39 -21.76
CA ILE A 95 -14.42 -20.24 -21.77
C ILE A 95 -15.70 -20.63 -22.52
N GLU A 96 -16.83 -20.67 -21.83
CA GLU A 96 -18.15 -20.88 -22.40
C GLU A 96 -18.92 -19.57 -22.52
N THR A 97 -19.69 -19.42 -23.60
CA THR A 97 -20.52 -18.23 -23.84
C THR A 97 -21.95 -18.61 -24.22
N LYS A 98 -22.95 -17.95 -23.63
CA LYS A 98 -24.37 -18.11 -23.97
C LYS A 98 -25.05 -16.76 -24.06
N THR A 99 -25.91 -16.55 -25.04
CA THR A 99 -26.73 -15.33 -25.10
C THR A 99 -28.03 -15.56 -24.35
N LYS A 100 -28.30 -14.78 -23.30
CA LYS A 100 -29.60 -14.77 -22.61
C LYS A 100 -30.08 -13.32 -22.49
N LYS A 101 -31.39 -13.12 -22.33
CA LYS A 101 -31.97 -11.79 -22.18
C LYS A 101 -31.86 -11.33 -20.72
N VAL A 102 -31.32 -10.14 -20.51
CA VAL A 102 -31.35 -9.42 -19.21
C VAL A 102 -32.19 -8.17 -19.44
N ASN A 103 -33.28 -8.01 -18.70
CA ASN A 103 -34.23 -6.89 -18.87
C ASN A 103 -34.72 -6.66 -20.31
N GLY A 104 -34.88 -7.72 -21.10
CA GLY A 104 -35.35 -7.67 -22.50
C GLY A 104 -34.24 -7.52 -23.55
N THR A 105 -33.04 -7.09 -23.17
CA THR A 105 -31.88 -6.94 -24.05
C THR A 105 -31.07 -8.24 -24.09
N PRO A 106 -30.70 -8.78 -25.28
CA PRO A 106 -29.83 -9.95 -25.38
C PRO A 106 -28.41 -9.59 -24.93
N VAL A 107 -27.90 -10.28 -23.90
CA VAL A 107 -26.55 -10.06 -23.34
C VAL A 107 -25.78 -11.38 -23.32
N THR A 108 -24.49 -11.30 -23.61
CA THR A 108 -23.58 -12.44 -23.53
C THR A 108 -23.30 -12.80 -22.08
N HIS A 109 -23.52 -14.06 -21.74
CA HIS A 109 -23.14 -14.66 -20.47
C HIS A 109 -21.88 -15.47 -20.70
N TYR A 110 -20.96 -15.42 -19.74
CA TYR A 110 -19.68 -16.09 -19.74
C TYR A 110 -19.59 -17.04 -18.55
N LYS A 111 -18.89 -18.15 -18.76
CA LYS A 111 -18.47 -19.08 -17.71
C LYS A 111 -17.05 -19.51 -17.99
N ILE A 112 -16.23 -19.52 -16.96
CA ILE A 112 -14.80 -19.83 -17.06
C ILE A 112 -14.48 -20.97 -16.10
N ASP A 113 -13.85 -22.03 -16.62
CA ASP A 113 -13.31 -23.11 -15.81
C ASP A 113 -11.92 -22.71 -15.28
N GLY A 114 -11.88 -22.21 -14.04
CA GLY A 114 -10.65 -21.70 -13.44
C GLY A 114 -9.53 -22.74 -13.35
N ASN A 115 -9.85 -24.01 -13.04
CA ASN A 115 -8.85 -25.07 -12.89
C ASN A 115 -8.19 -25.41 -14.24
N LYS A 116 -8.99 -25.52 -15.30
CA LYS A 116 -8.46 -25.73 -16.65
C LYS A 116 -7.70 -24.51 -17.16
N LEU A 117 -8.18 -23.30 -16.86
CA LEU A 117 -7.50 -22.07 -17.23
C LEU A 117 -6.10 -21.99 -16.61
N ILE A 118 -5.99 -22.25 -15.29
CA ILE A 118 -4.71 -22.29 -14.57
C ILE A 118 -3.80 -23.34 -15.20
N SER A 119 -4.30 -24.55 -15.45
CA SER A 119 -3.51 -25.63 -16.05
C SER A 119 -2.97 -25.29 -17.44
N MET A 120 -3.69 -24.48 -18.22
CA MET A 120 -3.24 -24.02 -19.54
C MET A 120 -2.22 -22.88 -19.47
N ILE A 121 -2.40 -21.92 -18.57
CA ILE A 121 -1.52 -20.74 -18.45
C ILE A 121 -0.26 -21.08 -17.65
N PHE A 122 -0.39 -21.94 -16.64
CA PHE A 122 0.66 -22.36 -15.72
C PHE A 122 0.78 -23.89 -15.72
N PRO A 123 1.24 -24.49 -16.83
CA PRO A 123 1.46 -25.93 -16.86
C PRO A 123 2.46 -26.31 -15.77
N SER A 124 2.11 -27.32 -14.96
CA SER A 124 2.88 -27.75 -13.80
C SER A 124 4.37 -27.85 -14.15
N ILE A 125 5.19 -27.05 -13.48
CA ILE A 125 6.65 -27.21 -13.47
C ILE A 125 6.90 -28.67 -13.11
N SER A 126 7.45 -29.46 -14.03
CA SER A 126 7.74 -30.87 -13.76
C SER A 126 8.55 -30.97 -12.48
N GLU A 127 7.97 -31.63 -11.48
CA GLU A 127 8.62 -31.97 -10.22
C GLU A 127 9.89 -32.76 -10.52
N THR A 128 11.03 -32.07 -10.56
CA THR A 128 12.35 -32.69 -10.38
C THR A 128 12.74 -32.64 -8.91
N SER A 129 11.79 -32.87 -8.02
CA SER A 129 12.05 -33.15 -6.61
C SER A 129 11.90 -34.66 -6.40
N LYS A 130 13.05 -35.33 -6.31
CA LYS A 130 13.19 -36.74 -5.90
C LYS A 130 12.25 -37.05 -4.73
N VAL A 131 11.29 -37.94 -5.00
CA VAL A 131 10.47 -38.62 -4.00
C VAL A 131 11.38 -39.32 -3.01
N ARG A 132 11.30 -38.93 -1.73
CA ARG A 132 11.66 -39.81 -0.61
C ARG A 132 10.35 -40.30 0.00
N ASN A 133 10.10 -41.60 -0.17
CA ASN A 133 8.94 -42.34 0.31
C ASN A 133 8.57 -42.05 1.76
N GLY A 134 7.26 -41.96 1.99
CA GLY A 134 6.57 -42.14 3.26
C GLY A 134 5.07 -42.22 3.00
N ASN A 135 4.51 -43.41 3.17
CA ASN A 135 3.17 -43.87 2.77
C ASN A 135 2.09 -43.52 3.83
N VAL A 136 0.80 -43.58 3.41
CA VAL A 136 -0.46 -43.70 4.22
C VAL A 136 -1.05 -42.39 4.74
N GLU A 137 -2.34 -42.03 4.63
CA GLU A 137 -3.53 -42.49 3.88
C GLU A 137 -4.52 -41.29 3.84
N SER A 138 -5.46 -41.35 2.89
CA SER A 138 -6.55 -40.39 2.64
C SER A 138 -7.48 -40.15 3.84
N GLU A 139 -8.03 -38.94 3.97
CA GLU A 139 -9.49 -38.72 4.14
C GLU A 139 -9.88 -37.23 4.08
N GLU A 140 -10.70 -36.94 3.07
CA GLU A 140 -11.88 -36.06 3.01
C GLU A 140 -12.02 -34.92 4.05
N SER A 141 -11.88 -33.68 3.59
CA SER A 141 -12.21 -32.49 4.38
C SER A 141 -13.68 -32.10 4.22
N GLU A 142 -14.51 -32.47 5.19
CA GLU A 142 -15.82 -31.85 5.42
C GLU A 142 -15.63 -30.36 5.80
N ARG A 143 -16.22 -29.43 5.03
CA ARG A 143 -16.45 -28.06 5.50
C ARG A 143 -17.85 -27.95 6.08
N ARG A 144 -17.89 -27.81 7.40
CA ARG A 144 -19.09 -27.53 8.22
C ARG A 144 -19.66 -26.14 7.91
N LYS A 145 -20.99 -26.09 7.90
CA LYS A 145 -21.85 -24.91 7.72
C LYS A 145 -21.83 -23.98 8.94
N CYS A 146 -21.87 -22.67 8.69
CA CYS A 146 -22.43 -21.62 9.55
C CYS A 146 -22.73 -20.45 8.58
N GLY A 147 -23.95 -19.99 8.29
CA GLY A 147 -25.11 -19.77 9.15
C GLY A 147 -25.18 -18.28 9.47
N MET A 148 -25.78 -17.47 8.59
CA MET A 148 -26.21 -16.10 8.94
C MET A 148 -27.66 -15.92 8.52
N GLU A 149 -28.50 -15.65 9.52
CA GLU A 149 -29.86 -15.16 9.36
C GLU A 149 -29.88 -13.73 8.79
N THR A 150 -31.01 -13.43 8.17
CA THR A 150 -31.44 -12.28 7.39
C THR A 150 -31.43 -10.93 8.11
N ALA A 151 -31.08 -9.84 7.40
CA ALA A 151 -31.93 -8.63 7.27
C ALA A 151 -31.35 -7.58 6.29
N GLU A 152 -32.10 -7.39 5.19
CA GLU A 152 -32.43 -6.17 4.44
C GLU A 152 -31.44 -5.02 4.17
N MET A 153 -31.35 -4.67 2.88
CA MET A 153 -30.67 -3.53 2.28
C MET A 153 -31.27 -2.18 2.72
N GLN A 154 -30.41 -1.21 3.06
CA GLN A 154 -30.60 0.19 2.66
C GLN A 154 -29.25 0.86 2.33
N ASN A 155 -29.23 1.60 1.21
CA ASN A 155 -28.08 2.25 0.60
C ASN A 155 -27.48 3.38 1.45
N HIS A 156 -26.14 3.53 1.44
CA HIS A 156 -25.41 4.74 1.01
C HIS A 156 -23.93 4.68 1.46
N GLY A 157 -23.00 4.90 0.51
CA GLY A 157 -21.67 5.46 0.78
C GLY A 157 -20.51 4.48 0.98
N ASN A 158 -19.37 4.86 0.38
CA ASN A 158 -18.00 4.43 0.66
C ASN A 158 -17.57 3.03 0.16
N VAL A 159 -16.92 2.98 -1.01
CA VAL A 159 -16.19 1.79 -1.48
C VAL A 159 -14.75 1.92 -1.00
N GLU A 160 -14.46 1.32 0.16
CA GLU A 160 -13.10 0.95 0.54
C GLU A 160 -12.88 -0.54 0.25
N ASN A 161 -11.74 -0.80 -0.41
CA ASN A 161 -10.92 -2.02 -0.36
C ASN A 161 -11.61 -3.39 -0.52
N ALA A 162 -11.63 -3.86 -1.78
CA ALA A 162 -11.49 -5.28 -2.04
C ALA A 162 -9.99 -5.62 -2.14
N GLU A 163 -9.41 -6.10 -1.04
CA GLU A 163 -8.09 -6.75 -1.06
C GLU A 163 -8.16 -8.01 -1.93
N SER A 164 -7.39 -8.02 -3.01
CA SER A 164 -7.20 -9.19 -3.87
C SER A 164 -6.23 -10.15 -3.21
N TYR A 165 -6.74 -11.23 -2.63
CA TYR A 165 -5.96 -12.32 -2.05
C TYR A 165 -5.47 -13.30 -3.12
N LEU A 166 -4.54 -12.89 -3.99
CA LEU A 166 -3.74 -13.84 -4.80
C LEU A 166 -2.37 -13.26 -5.17
N TYR A 167 -1.41 -13.35 -4.24
CA TYR A 167 0.01 -13.57 -4.57
C TYR A 167 0.71 -14.11 -3.32
N THR A 168 0.81 -15.43 -3.19
CA THR A 168 1.79 -16.03 -2.28
C THR A 168 3.12 -16.04 -3.02
N ASP A 169 4.02 -15.17 -2.58
CA ASP A 169 5.41 -15.11 -2.98
C ASP A 169 6.05 -16.50 -2.94
N LEU A 170 6.47 -17.00 -4.11
CA LEU A 170 7.55 -17.98 -4.20
C LEU A 170 8.87 -17.26 -3.93
N ASN A 171 9.10 -16.90 -2.66
CA ASN A 171 10.39 -16.46 -2.16
C ASN A 171 11.10 -17.66 -1.52
N SER A 172 11.81 -18.44 -2.32
CA SER A 172 12.98 -19.16 -1.86
C SER A 172 14.17 -18.66 -2.64
N ASP A 173 14.96 -17.80 -2.02
CA ASP A 173 16.41 -17.90 -2.11
C ASP A 173 17.06 -17.24 -0.89
N LYS A 174 17.69 -18.09 -0.08
CA LYS A 174 18.54 -17.70 1.04
C LYS A 174 19.81 -17.07 0.45
N ASN A 175 19.98 -15.76 0.61
CA ASN A 175 21.27 -15.10 0.39
C ASN A 175 21.95 -14.81 1.72
N LEU A 176 22.82 -15.72 2.13
CA LEU A 176 23.98 -15.45 2.97
C LEU A 176 25.21 -15.87 2.18
N GLN A 177 25.99 -14.91 1.68
CA GLN A 177 27.42 -15.15 1.44
C GLN A 177 28.24 -13.98 1.98
N ILE A 178 28.77 -14.25 3.17
CA ILE A 178 29.92 -13.59 3.75
C ILE A 178 31.15 -13.94 2.90
N THR A 179 31.96 -12.92 2.64
CA THR A 179 33.27 -12.93 2.01
C THR A 179 34.17 -14.10 2.45
N LYS A 180 34.56 -14.98 1.50
CA LYS A 180 35.82 -15.76 1.57
C LYS A 180 36.37 -16.01 0.16
N ASN A 181 37.60 -15.53 -0.09
CA ASN A 181 38.44 -16.02 -1.17
C ASN A 181 38.77 -17.51 -0.93
N PRO A 182 38.88 -18.31 -2.01
CA PRO A 182 40.20 -18.83 -2.37
C PRO A 182 40.46 -18.83 -3.88
N SER A 183 41.74 -18.86 -4.22
CA SER A 183 42.28 -19.02 -5.58
C SER A 183 41.84 -20.32 -6.26
N SER A 184 41.51 -20.27 -7.55
CA SER A 184 42.07 -21.17 -8.57
C SER A 184 41.64 -20.77 -9.99
N GLN A 185 42.66 -20.43 -10.77
CA GLN A 185 42.82 -20.50 -12.21
C GLN A 185 41.76 -21.21 -13.10
N ASN A 186 41.41 -20.48 -14.18
CA ASN A 186 41.12 -20.93 -15.57
C ASN A 186 39.65 -21.23 -15.94
N SER A 187 38.99 -20.27 -16.61
CA SER A 187 38.30 -20.41 -17.91
C SER A 187 37.72 -19.06 -18.35
N ASN A 188 38.12 -18.56 -19.51
CA ASN A 188 37.68 -17.29 -20.08
C ASN A 188 36.26 -17.43 -20.68
N GLU A 189 35.23 -17.14 -19.90
CA GLU A 189 33.90 -16.75 -20.42
C GLU A 189 33.23 -15.79 -19.41
N SER A 190 32.89 -14.59 -19.88
CA SER A 190 32.70 -13.37 -19.09
C SER A 190 31.38 -13.32 -18.30
N SER A 191 31.34 -13.98 -17.14
CA SER A 191 30.20 -13.88 -16.20
C SER A 191 30.19 -12.56 -15.38
N ASP A 192 31.31 -11.85 -15.31
CA ASP A 192 31.48 -10.69 -14.42
C ASP A 192 31.20 -9.33 -15.09
N GLN A 193 30.96 -9.31 -16.41
CA GLN A 193 30.76 -8.07 -17.17
C GLN A 193 29.58 -7.22 -16.67
N PRO A 194 28.37 -7.78 -16.43
CA PRO A 194 27.23 -6.99 -15.95
C PRO A 194 27.49 -6.35 -14.58
N LYS A 195 28.20 -7.07 -13.70
CA LYS A 195 28.55 -6.62 -12.36
C LYS A 195 29.61 -5.53 -12.40
N ASN A 196 30.66 -5.70 -13.20
CA ASN A 196 31.71 -4.70 -13.38
C ASN A 196 31.15 -3.42 -14.02
N ASP A 197 30.27 -3.54 -15.01
CA ASP A 197 29.60 -2.40 -15.64
C ASP A 197 28.67 -1.65 -14.66
N PHE A 198 28.06 -2.35 -13.72
CA PHE A 198 27.25 -1.75 -12.66
C PHE A 198 28.12 -1.01 -11.64
N LEU A 199 29.17 -1.66 -11.11
CA LEU A 199 30.07 -1.05 -10.12
C LEU A 199 30.86 0.13 -10.70
N THR A 200 31.11 0.15 -12.01
CA THR A 200 31.70 1.31 -12.69
C THR A 200 30.73 2.49 -12.76
N ARG A 201 29.42 2.22 -12.90
CA ARG A 201 28.38 3.27 -12.92
C ARG A 201 28.03 3.79 -11.53
N TYR A 202 28.07 2.92 -10.52
CA TYR A 202 27.73 3.24 -9.13
C TYR A 202 28.82 2.72 -8.18
N PRO A 203 30.01 3.33 -8.18
CA PRO A 203 31.12 2.90 -7.33
C PRO A 203 30.82 3.00 -5.83
N GLU A 204 29.87 3.86 -5.45
CA GLU A 204 29.39 4.06 -4.07
C GLU A 204 28.37 3.02 -3.59
N ALA A 205 27.89 2.13 -4.48
CA ALA A 205 26.90 1.12 -4.15
C ALA A 205 27.48 0.04 -3.22
N VAL A 206 27.03 0.02 -1.97
CA VAL A 206 27.46 -0.97 -0.96
C VAL A 206 26.50 -2.15 -0.89
N ILE A 207 25.22 -1.93 -1.19
CA ILE A 207 24.19 -2.96 -1.24
C ILE A 207 23.45 -2.87 -2.58
N TYR A 208 23.19 -4.00 -3.22
CA TYR A 208 22.50 -4.07 -4.51
C TYR A 208 21.81 -5.41 -4.72
N SER A 209 20.77 -5.42 -5.55
CA SER A 209 20.00 -6.61 -5.89
C SER A 209 20.76 -7.49 -6.89
N ALA A 210 20.42 -8.78 -6.95
CA ALA A 210 21.06 -9.73 -7.87
C ALA A 210 20.92 -9.33 -9.35
N ASN A 211 19.87 -8.59 -9.70
CA ASN A 211 19.65 -8.05 -11.04
C ASN A 211 20.21 -6.63 -11.25
N PHE A 212 20.91 -6.07 -10.26
CA PHE A 212 21.55 -4.74 -10.30
C PHE A 212 20.61 -3.55 -10.55
N GLN A 213 19.29 -3.74 -10.37
CA GLN A 213 18.31 -2.67 -10.58
C GLN A 213 18.10 -1.80 -9.32
N LYS A 214 18.22 -2.39 -8.14
CA LYS A 214 18.06 -1.71 -6.86
C LYS A 214 19.38 -1.69 -6.13
N TRP A 215 19.73 -0.54 -5.57
CA TRP A 215 20.99 -0.38 -4.86
C TRP A 215 20.95 0.83 -3.92
N GLY A 216 21.88 0.85 -2.96
CA GLY A 216 22.07 1.95 -2.03
C GLY A 216 23.53 2.13 -1.61
N THR A 217 23.87 3.33 -1.16
CA THR A 217 25.16 3.69 -0.58
C THR A 217 25.30 3.18 0.86
N ALA A 218 26.48 3.37 1.45
CA ALA A 218 26.70 3.11 2.88
C ALA A 218 25.75 3.92 3.78
N ASP A 219 25.51 5.20 3.46
CA ASP A 219 24.64 6.08 4.24
C ASP A 219 23.16 5.69 4.09
N ASP A 220 22.75 5.27 2.89
CA ASP A 220 21.40 4.73 2.64
C ASP A 220 21.13 3.48 3.46
N LEU A 221 22.08 2.53 3.48
CA LEU A 221 21.98 1.30 4.26
C LEU A 221 21.91 1.60 5.76
N LYS A 222 22.77 2.50 6.25
CA LYS A 222 22.77 2.91 7.66
C LYS A 222 21.44 3.57 8.06
N CYS A 223 20.86 4.38 7.18
CA CYS A 223 19.54 4.95 7.40
C CYS A 223 18.45 3.87 7.41
N ALA A 224 18.51 2.90 6.49
CA ALA A 224 17.57 1.76 6.45
C ALA A 224 17.61 0.93 7.74
N GLU A 225 18.81 0.59 8.22
CA GLU A 225 19.03 -0.12 9.47
C GLU A 225 18.47 0.67 10.66
N TRP A 226 18.68 1.99 10.70
CA TRP A 226 18.15 2.84 11.77
C TRP A 226 16.60 2.88 11.75
N LEU A 227 15.99 3.02 10.57
CA LEU A 227 14.53 2.95 10.42
C LEU A 227 13.99 1.61 10.92
N PHE A 228 14.66 0.50 10.59
CA PHE A 228 14.22 -0.83 11.02
C PHE A 228 14.40 -1.03 12.53
N ALA A 229 15.53 -0.61 13.11
CA ALA A 229 15.75 -0.64 14.55
C ALA A 229 14.65 0.13 15.29
N ARG A 230 14.29 1.32 14.78
CA ARG A 230 13.20 2.12 15.36
C ARG A 230 11.85 1.43 15.26
N LYS A 231 11.58 0.73 14.16
CA LYS A 231 10.36 -0.09 14.02
C LYS A 231 10.33 -1.23 15.03
N CYS A 232 11.45 -1.92 15.25
CA CYS A 232 11.55 -2.97 16.28
C CYS A 232 11.24 -2.43 17.68
N GLU A 233 11.74 -1.24 18.04
CA GLU A 233 11.42 -0.58 19.31
C GLU A 233 9.90 -0.38 19.47
N VAL A 234 9.21 0.13 18.45
CA VAL A 234 7.75 0.33 18.48
C VAL A 234 6.99 -0.99 18.68
N PHE A 235 7.43 -2.08 18.05
CA PHE A 235 6.81 -3.39 18.23
C PHE A 235 6.98 -3.91 19.67
N VAL A 236 8.16 -3.72 20.26
CA VAL A 236 8.43 -4.07 21.65
C VAL A 236 7.57 -3.23 22.61
N ASP A 237 7.48 -1.91 22.39
CA ASP A 237 6.65 -1.00 23.20
C ASP A 237 5.16 -1.39 23.15
N MET A 238 4.70 -1.98 22.05
CA MET A 238 3.34 -2.49 21.87
C MET A 238 3.15 -3.94 22.37
N GLY A 239 4.18 -4.57 22.94
CA GLY A 239 4.13 -5.96 23.40
C GLY A 239 4.01 -6.99 22.28
N LEU A 240 4.41 -6.64 21.07
CA LEU A 240 4.37 -7.50 19.88
C LEU A 240 5.71 -8.20 19.65
N GLN A 241 5.67 -9.32 18.93
CA GLN A 241 6.89 -9.99 18.48
C GLN A 241 7.66 -9.09 17.50
N ALA A 242 8.99 -9.10 17.61
CA ALA A 242 9.85 -8.35 16.72
C ALA A 242 9.52 -8.66 15.24
N PRO A 243 9.41 -7.62 14.39
CA PRO A 243 9.05 -7.80 12.99
C PRO A 243 10.15 -8.58 12.26
N LYS A 244 9.77 -9.30 11.20
CA LYS A 244 10.72 -9.95 10.30
C LYS A 244 11.65 -8.90 9.67
N GLU A 245 12.91 -9.27 9.53
CA GLU A 245 13.93 -8.46 8.86
C GLU A 245 13.48 -8.10 7.43
N PRO A 246 13.55 -6.82 7.04
CA PRO A 246 13.12 -6.36 5.74
C PRO A 246 14.17 -6.66 4.68
N ASN A 247 13.80 -6.46 3.41
CA ASN A 247 14.78 -6.42 2.35
C ASN A 247 15.57 -5.10 2.41
N PHE A 248 16.73 -5.11 3.05
CA PHE A 248 17.58 -3.92 3.20
C PHE A 248 18.03 -3.32 1.86
N THR A 249 18.15 -4.13 0.81
CA THR A 249 18.46 -3.65 -0.54
C THR A 249 17.35 -2.75 -1.08
N GLU A 250 16.08 -3.11 -0.85
CA GLU A 250 14.94 -2.29 -1.28
C GLU A 250 14.81 -1.04 -0.43
N TRP A 251 14.97 -1.18 0.89
CA TRP A 251 14.89 -0.04 1.81
C TRP A 251 15.99 0.99 1.54
N ALA A 252 17.23 0.54 1.36
CA ALA A 252 18.35 1.41 1.00
C ALA A 252 18.12 2.06 -0.37
N ASN A 253 17.56 1.34 -1.34
CA ASN A 253 17.21 1.92 -2.63
C ASN A 253 16.15 3.02 -2.50
N ASP A 254 15.08 2.80 -1.73
CA ASP A 254 14.04 3.80 -1.54
C ASP A 254 14.58 5.05 -0.84
N ILE A 255 15.42 4.88 0.17
CA ILE A 255 16.11 5.98 0.87
C ILE A 255 17.04 6.74 -0.07
N ARG A 256 17.79 6.03 -0.93
CA ARG A 256 18.60 6.64 -1.99
C ARG A 256 17.74 7.50 -2.91
N LEU A 257 16.58 6.99 -3.33
CA LEU A 257 15.65 7.77 -4.18
C LEU A 257 15.12 9.00 -3.42
N MET A 258 14.82 8.88 -2.12
CA MET A 258 14.41 10.02 -1.31
C MET A 258 15.51 11.09 -1.20
N SER A 259 16.78 10.70 -1.09
CA SER A 259 17.89 11.66 -1.00
C SER A 259 18.28 12.28 -2.33
N THR A 260 18.38 11.48 -3.38
CA THR A 260 18.90 11.91 -4.69
C THR A 260 17.84 12.50 -5.60
N ILE A 261 16.61 11.99 -5.57
CA ILE A 261 15.50 12.47 -6.41
C ILE A 261 14.64 13.47 -5.65
N ASP A 262 14.23 13.13 -4.43
CA ASP A 262 13.29 13.97 -3.69
C ASP A 262 13.99 15.08 -2.87
N GLY A 263 15.33 15.10 -2.85
CA GLY A 263 16.12 16.11 -2.15
C GLY A 263 16.04 16.06 -0.63
N ARG A 264 15.67 14.90 -0.05
CA ARG A 264 15.49 14.71 1.39
C ARG A 264 16.73 14.09 2.01
N SER A 265 17.41 14.79 2.90
CA SER A 265 18.60 14.26 3.57
C SER A 265 18.25 13.04 4.45
N HIS A 266 19.19 12.10 4.64
CA HIS A 266 19.00 10.97 5.57
C HIS A 266 18.60 11.42 6.97
N LYS A 267 19.08 12.59 7.40
CA LYS A 267 18.71 13.20 8.67
C LYS A 267 17.23 13.55 8.72
N GLU A 268 16.69 14.21 7.69
CA GLU A 268 15.27 14.54 7.60
C GLU A 268 14.41 13.29 7.53
N ILE A 269 14.84 12.27 6.77
CA ILE A 269 14.15 10.98 6.67
C ILE A 269 14.04 10.33 8.05
N CYS A 270 15.14 10.23 8.78
CA CYS A 270 15.15 9.69 10.14
C CYS A 270 14.29 10.53 11.11
N GLN A 271 14.34 11.86 11.00
CA GLN A 271 13.57 12.76 11.86
C GLN A 271 12.07 12.62 11.63
N LEU A 272 11.62 12.58 10.37
CA LEU A 272 10.22 12.40 10.06
C LEU A 272 9.72 11.02 10.50
N TYR A 273 10.50 9.98 10.22
CA TYR A 273 10.16 8.62 10.65
C TYR A 273 10.05 8.52 12.18
N LYS A 274 10.95 9.18 12.91
CA LYS A 274 10.84 9.28 14.38
C LYS A 274 9.50 9.85 14.83
N ARG A 275 9.04 10.94 14.21
CA ARG A 275 7.75 11.56 14.55
C ARG A 275 6.58 10.64 14.18
N ILE A 276 6.64 10.00 13.01
CA ILE A 276 5.66 8.98 12.58
C ILE A 276 5.52 7.87 13.62
N THR A 277 6.63 7.34 14.15
CA THR A 277 6.58 6.26 15.14
C THR A 277 5.91 6.65 16.46
N GLN A 278 5.77 7.95 16.74
CA GLN A 278 5.10 8.47 17.93
C GLN A 278 3.61 8.75 17.71
N ASP A 279 3.16 8.78 16.45
CA ASP A 279 1.78 9.04 16.09
C ASP A 279 0.99 7.73 15.97
N GLU A 280 -0.14 7.61 16.68
CA GLU A 280 -0.94 6.38 16.72
C GLU A 280 -1.54 5.97 15.38
N PHE A 281 -1.79 6.93 14.49
CA PHE A 281 -2.36 6.69 13.18
C PHE A 281 -1.25 6.32 12.18
N TRP A 282 -0.22 7.14 12.08
CA TRP A 282 0.84 6.96 11.09
C TRP A 282 1.79 5.81 11.40
N LYS A 283 2.07 5.52 12.69
CA LYS A 283 2.93 4.40 13.06
C LYS A 283 2.37 3.04 12.63
N LYS A 284 1.05 2.93 12.38
CA LYS A 284 0.39 1.73 11.86
C LYS A 284 0.44 1.69 10.33
N ASN A 285 0.28 2.85 9.69
CA ASN A 285 0.15 2.98 8.25
C ASN A 285 1.49 3.06 7.49
N ILE A 286 2.57 3.53 8.13
CA ILE A 286 3.89 3.70 7.48
C ILE A 286 4.91 2.75 8.12
N GLN A 287 5.13 1.62 7.46
CA GLN A 287 5.96 0.51 7.98
C GLN A 287 7.29 0.31 7.23
N CYS A 288 7.54 1.07 6.17
CA CYS A 288 8.72 0.95 5.31
C CYS A 288 9.05 2.29 4.61
N PRO A 289 10.30 2.47 4.12
CA PRO A 289 10.72 3.67 3.40
C PRO A 289 9.89 4.00 2.16
N GLN A 290 9.47 3.01 1.37
CA GLN A 290 8.58 3.23 0.22
C GLN A 290 7.31 3.99 0.62
N LYS A 291 6.62 3.52 1.67
CA LYS A 291 5.38 4.14 2.13
C LYS A 291 5.63 5.51 2.75
N LEU A 292 6.77 5.67 3.44
CA LEU A 292 7.22 6.97 3.96
C LEU A 292 7.40 7.98 2.81
N ARG A 293 8.03 7.56 1.72
CA ARG A 293 8.23 8.39 0.52
C ARG A 293 6.91 8.80 -0.13
N GLU A 294 5.99 7.86 -0.29
CA GLU A 294 4.65 8.11 -0.86
C GLU A 294 3.82 9.09 -0.03
N GLN A 295 3.91 9.01 1.30
CA GLN A 295 3.10 9.80 2.22
C GLN A 295 3.83 11.03 2.79
N TRP A 296 5.05 11.32 2.30
CA TRP A 296 5.92 12.34 2.89
C TRP A 296 5.22 13.68 3.09
N ASP A 297 4.59 14.22 2.04
CA ASP A 297 3.97 15.55 2.09
C ASP A 297 2.74 15.56 3.00
N SER A 298 1.90 14.51 2.94
CA SER A 298 0.73 14.37 3.80
C SER A 298 1.10 14.30 5.28
N VAL A 299 2.16 13.54 5.62
CA VAL A 299 2.65 13.46 6.99
C VAL A 299 3.28 14.78 7.40
N THR A 300 4.11 15.39 6.55
CA THR A 300 4.81 16.64 6.87
C THR A 300 3.82 17.76 7.13
N LEU A 301 2.78 17.91 6.30
CA LEU A 301 1.71 18.90 6.50
C LEU A 301 0.96 18.68 7.81
N ARG A 302 0.60 17.43 8.10
CA ARG A 302 -0.16 17.11 9.31
C ARG A 302 0.66 17.29 10.58
N LEU A 303 1.93 16.87 10.56
CA LEU A 303 2.84 17.02 11.69
C LEU A 303 3.37 18.46 11.84
N ALA A 304 3.35 19.28 10.79
CA ALA A 304 3.59 20.71 10.89
C ALA A 304 2.41 21.43 11.56
N GLY A 305 1.17 20.99 11.30
CA GLY A 305 -0.01 21.47 12.04
C GLY A 305 -0.04 21.04 13.52
N ASP A 306 0.71 20.00 13.87
CA ASP A 306 0.93 19.54 15.24
C ASP A 306 2.20 20.13 15.88
N GLU A 307 2.76 21.24 15.35
CA GLU A 307 3.77 22.01 16.09
C GLU A 307 3.16 22.43 17.43
N LYS A 308 3.45 21.64 18.46
CA LYS A 308 2.97 21.86 19.82
C LYS A 308 3.34 23.29 20.17
N VAL A 309 2.33 24.16 20.23
CA VAL A 309 2.49 25.50 20.80
C VAL A 309 3.25 25.30 22.11
N ALA A 310 4.37 26.00 22.27
CA ALA A 310 5.18 25.89 23.48
C ALA A 310 4.34 26.44 24.64
N ILE A 311 3.59 25.55 25.29
CA ILE A 311 2.71 25.90 26.41
C ILE A 311 3.61 26.10 27.62
N ASP A 312 3.67 27.34 28.11
CA ASP A 312 4.26 27.63 29.41
C ASP A 312 3.40 26.98 30.51
N THR A 313 3.88 25.84 31.02
CA THR A 313 3.18 25.07 32.04
C THR A 313 3.15 25.79 33.38
N VAL A 314 4.15 26.63 33.67
CA VAL A 314 4.22 27.40 34.93
C VAL A 314 3.14 28.46 34.91
N GLU A 315 3.06 29.23 33.83
CA GLU A 315 2.04 30.27 33.68
C GLU A 315 0.62 29.68 33.71
N ARG A 316 0.41 28.54 33.04
CA ARG A 316 -0.88 27.85 33.04
C ARG A 316 -1.34 27.49 34.45
N ASP A 317 -0.46 26.85 35.21
CA ASP A 317 -0.81 26.30 36.53
C ASP A 317 -0.94 27.43 37.56
N GLU A 318 -0.10 28.48 37.48
CA GLU A 318 -0.27 29.70 38.28
C GLU A 318 -1.58 30.41 37.98
N THR A 319 -1.94 30.51 36.70
CA THR A 319 -3.18 31.18 36.30
C THR A 319 -4.40 30.46 36.86
N PHE A 320 -4.43 29.12 36.83
CA PHE A 320 -5.53 28.33 37.40
C PHE A 320 -5.85 28.71 38.86
N LEU A 321 -4.82 28.90 39.67
CA LEU A 321 -4.96 29.27 41.09
C LEU A 321 -5.47 30.70 41.29
N LEU A 322 -5.24 31.57 40.31
CA LEU A 322 -5.58 32.99 40.38
C LEU A 322 -6.96 33.31 39.80
N ILE A 323 -7.47 32.56 38.81
CA ILE A 323 -8.70 32.94 38.08
C ILE A 323 -9.95 33.03 38.97
N PHE A 324 -9.94 32.29 40.08
CA PHE A 324 -11.06 32.23 41.04
C PHE A 324 -10.96 33.27 42.15
N ARG A 325 -9.86 34.04 42.21
CA ARG A 325 -9.68 35.11 43.20
C ARG A 325 -10.43 36.37 42.78
N THR A 326 -11.04 37.04 43.74
CA THR A 326 -11.72 38.32 43.51
C THR A 326 -10.70 39.40 43.09
N GLY A 327 -11.00 40.14 42.02
CA GLY A 327 -10.15 41.23 41.53
C GLY A 327 -8.97 40.83 40.64
N TRP A 328 -8.84 39.55 40.26
CA TRP A 328 -7.83 39.12 39.28
C TRP A 328 -8.08 39.73 37.89
N LYS A 329 -6.99 40.07 37.18
CA LYS A 329 -7.00 40.59 35.81
C LYS A 329 -6.04 39.80 34.92
N PRO A 330 -6.41 39.46 33.68
CA PRO A 330 -5.55 38.73 32.75
C PRO A 330 -4.38 39.62 32.28
N LYS A 331 -3.19 39.01 32.17
CA LYS A 331 -1.95 39.69 31.70
C LYS A 331 -1.71 39.56 30.20
N ASN A 332 -2.23 38.51 29.58
CA ASN A 332 -2.10 38.26 28.14
C ASN A 332 -3.41 37.70 27.57
N ARG A 333 -3.44 37.56 26.25
CA ARG A 333 -4.61 37.09 25.51
C ARG A 333 -4.99 35.65 25.88
N ILE A 334 -4.00 34.79 26.12
CA ILE A 334 -4.21 33.38 26.50
C ILE A 334 -4.93 33.29 27.85
N GLN A 335 -4.51 34.05 28.86
CA GLN A 335 -5.16 34.12 30.18
C GLN A 335 -6.60 34.61 30.07
N GLU A 336 -6.84 35.64 29.27
CA GLU A 336 -8.17 36.22 29.07
C GLU A 336 -9.14 35.19 28.45
N LEU A 337 -8.77 34.61 27.30
CA LEU A 337 -9.58 33.64 26.58
C LEU A 337 -9.78 32.34 27.38
N SER A 338 -8.73 31.86 28.05
CA SER A 338 -8.82 30.66 28.91
C SER A 338 -9.77 30.89 30.08
N ALA A 339 -9.76 32.07 30.72
CA ALA A 339 -10.68 32.40 31.81
C ALA A 339 -12.15 32.49 31.34
N VAL A 340 -12.40 33.06 30.15
CA VAL A 340 -13.74 33.11 29.55
C VAL A 340 -14.24 31.69 29.27
N GLN A 341 -13.41 30.85 28.65
CA GLN A 341 -13.76 29.49 28.28
C GLN A 341 -13.95 28.59 29.53
N ALA A 342 -13.15 28.78 30.57
CA ALA A 342 -13.33 28.10 31.85
C ALA A 342 -14.66 28.44 32.54
N ARG A 343 -15.07 29.72 32.52
CA ARG A 343 -16.39 30.11 33.05
C ARG A 343 -17.53 29.49 32.25
N LYS A 344 -17.42 29.50 30.92
CA LYS A 344 -18.40 28.88 30.02
C LYS A 344 -18.54 27.38 30.25
N ASN A 345 -17.42 26.69 30.48
CA ASN A 345 -17.39 25.24 30.76
C ASN A 345 -17.70 24.89 32.22
N GLY A 346 -18.07 25.87 33.06
CA GLY A 346 -18.48 25.62 34.44
C GLY A 346 -17.35 25.14 35.35
N LEU A 347 -16.10 25.47 35.04
CA LEU A 347 -14.91 24.94 35.74
C LEU A 347 -14.95 25.18 37.26
N GLY A 348 -15.50 26.31 37.71
CA GLY A 348 -15.64 26.64 39.13
C GLY A 348 -16.65 25.78 39.90
N ARG A 349 -17.41 24.91 39.23
CA ARG A 349 -18.34 23.95 39.85
C ARG A 349 -17.75 22.53 39.90
N MET A 350 -16.57 22.31 39.35
CA MET A 350 -15.92 21.00 39.28
C MET A 350 -15.05 20.77 40.54
N SER A 351 -14.76 19.49 40.84
CA SER A 351 -13.75 19.14 41.84
C SER A 351 -12.35 19.58 41.38
N GLU A 352 -11.43 19.81 42.31
CA GLU A 352 -10.09 20.33 42.00
C GLU A 352 -9.34 19.48 40.96
N VAL A 353 -9.38 18.16 41.09
CA VAL A 353 -8.72 17.23 40.16
C VAL A 353 -9.34 17.29 38.76
N ALA A 354 -10.68 17.31 38.67
CA ALA A 354 -11.38 17.39 37.39
C ALA A 354 -11.24 18.77 36.75
N GLY A 355 -11.24 19.84 37.57
CA GLY A 355 -11.03 21.22 37.16
C GLY A 355 -9.63 21.45 36.61
N LEU A 356 -8.59 20.91 37.24
CA LEU A 356 -7.20 20.96 36.73
C LEU A 356 -7.06 20.21 35.40
N SER A 357 -7.66 19.03 35.27
CA SER A 357 -7.64 18.28 34.02
C SER A 357 -8.35 19.03 32.89
N ALA A 358 -9.54 19.57 33.16
CA ALA A 358 -10.30 20.36 32.20
C ALA A 358 -9.58 21.68 31.85
N TRP A 359 -8.92 22.32 32.83
CA TRP A 359 -8.11 23.52 32.62
C TRP A 359 -6.95 23.29 31.65
N ARG A 360 -6.23 22.17 31.81
CA ARG A 360 -5.13 21.80 30.90
C ARG A 360 -5.61 21.66 29.46
N GLY A 361 -6.80 21.10 29.25
CA GLY A 361 -7.44 21.01 27.94
C GLY A 361 -7.82 22.38 27.38
N ILE A 362 -8.47 23.22 28.19
CA ILE A 362 -8.89 24.57 27.79
C ILE A 362 -7.69 25.44 27.40
N TRP A 363 -6.64 25.44 28.25
CA TRP A 363 -5.45 26.24 28.01
C TRP A 363 -4.74 25.84 26.72
N LYS A 364 -4.65 24.53 26.45
CA LYS A 364 -4.08 24.02 25.20
C LYS A 364 -4.85 24.51 23.98
N GLN A 365 -6.18 24.37 23.98
CA GLN A 365 -7.04 24.82 22.88
C GLN A 365 -6.92 26.32 22.62
N VAL A 366 -6.87 27.13 23.68
CA VAL A 366 -6.72 28.58 23.57
C VAL A 366 -5.34 28.97 23.06
N ALA A 367 -4.27 28.31 23.52
CA ALA A 367 -2.92 28.56 23.03
C ALA A 367 -2.80 28.22 21.52
N GLU A 368 -3.41 27.13 21.08
CA GLU A 368 -3.51 26.75 19.66
C GLU A 368 -4.29 27.79 18.84
N GLN A 369 -5.43 28.27 19.36
CA GLN A 369 -6.21 29.31 18.69
C GLN A 369 -5.41 30.62 18.51
N VAL A 370 -4.73 31.08 19.56
CA VAL A 370 -3.93 32.32 19.51
C VAL A 370 -2.75 32.18 18.56
N ALA A 371 -2.10 31.01 18.52
CA ALA A 371 -1.02 30.75 17.56
C ALA A 371 -1.53 30.74 16.10
N GLN A 372 -2.72 30.18 15.86
CA GLN A 372 -3.35 30.17 14.54
C GLN A 372 -3.74 31.59 14.08
N GLU A 373 -4.29 32.41 14.97
CA GLU A 373 -4.63 33.81 14.69
C GLU A 373 -3.36 34.62 14.32
N ALA A 374 -2.27 34.45 15.06
CA ALA A 374 -1.00 35.14 14.79
C ALA A 374 -0.30 34.72 13.49
N SER A 375 -0.69 33.59 12.88
CA SER A 375 -0.15 33.11 11.61
C SER A 375 -0.93 33.59 10.38
N ASN A 376 -2.14 34.12 10.59
CA ASN A 376 -3.04 34.60 9.52
C ASN A 376 -3.05 36.13 9.38
N ASP A 377 -2.48 36.86 10.34
CA ASP A 377 -2.17 38.30 10.27
C ASP A 377 -0.75 38.53 9.71
#